data_AF-A0A5P8E4H3-F1
#
_entry.id   AF-A0A5P8E4H3-F1
#
_cell.length_a   1.000
_cell.length_b   1.000
_cell.length_c   1.000
_cell.angle_alpha   90.00
_cell.angle_beta   90.00
_cell.angle_gamma   90.00
#
_symmetry.space_group_name_H-M   'P 1'
#
loop_
_entity.id
_entity.type
_entity.pdbx_description
1 polymer ?
#
loop_
_entity_poly.entity_id
_entity_poly.type
_entity_poly.pdbx_seq_one_letter_code
_entity_poly.pdbx_strand_id
1 'polypeptide(L)'
;MEQETPYMDDNVSQKDVKQKVNMTDNKNDEIGNPANNKDNAANNNNKKKRKQIVYLALAVILLCIIGTCIYYYTRQDKDDNEKQEVQKQEAKNIYDWDEILESGKLVVTMTRGIDSYEEIDDTVMGIQLALVQSFADDNGLELQVNLAEDTTQMINILKEKNADIIATLVPTTVIDSAELTSAGSKDSVSHLSWAIRNNQPKFEKVLNEWYSDALRDSLENVMIQCLRKRHEVRKQSIPPYISLEDDVISIYDEHFKANADMAGWDWHLIAALCYEESGFDPNAISGAGARGLMQIMPATAEKYNVKEYLAPRENIELGCKIIAALNEDFKDITGKERIKYVIAAYNGGSAHVRDAMALAQKNGKNPKNWDDVSFYILHLKEPAYYHDPIVKDGFLLGDETANHVVKVLSRWKQYVGDIGMSIPNLIEIENQTAVLANDTARIISPNANTNNKADFSQKVVTGNAGNKNNTTNRFTKNTVILGPNDSRLSIKGEEEDTI
;
A
#
# COMPACT_ATOMS: atom_id res chain seq x y z
N MET A 1 36.69 52.26 -5.82
CA MET A 1 37.14 50.91 -6.16
C MET A 1 36.01 50.25 -6.95
N GLU A 2 35.82 50.53 -8.25
CA GLU A 2 36.80 50.73 -9.34
C GLU A 2 37.68 49.47 -9.51
N GLN A 3 37.96 48.93 -10.71
CA GLN A 3 37.90 49.48 -12.09
C GLN A 3 37.08 48.53 -13.01
N GLU A 4 36.20 49.01 -13.90
CA GLU A 4 36.43 49.67 -15.21
C GLU A 4 37.05 48.71 -16.26
N THR A 5 36.28 48.15 -17.21
CA THR A 5 35.77 48.68 -18.53
C THR A 5 36.85 48.68 -19.64
N PRO A 6 36.56 49.02 -20.92
CA PRO A 6 35.30 49.15 -21.68
C PRO A 6 35.24 48.07 -22.81
N TYR A 7 34.49 48.06 -23.92
CA TYR A 7 33.43 48.88 -24.59
C TYR A 7 32.64 47.86 -25.53
N MET A 8 31.69 48.15 -26.44
CA MET A 8 31.10 49.37 -27.04
C MET A 8 29.64 49.07 -27.52
N ASP A 9 28.98 50.08 -28.07
CA ASP A 9 27.61 50.19 -28.62
C ASP A 9 27.48 49.68 -30.10
N ASP A 10 26.34 49.69 -30.83
CA ASP A 10 25.17 50.61 -30.76
C ASP A 10 23.80 50.02 -31.23
N ASN A 11 22.81 50.16 -30.35
CA ASN A 11 21.40 50.59 -30.49
C ASN A 11 20.51 50.48 -31.78
N VAL A 12 19.19 50.29 -31.51
CA VAL A 12 18.01 50.96 -32.13
C VAL A 12 17.56 50.58 -33.57
N SER A 13 16.27 50.58 -33.96
CA SER A 13 14.98 50.41 -33.24
C SER A 13 13.79 50.19 -34.23
N GLN A 14 12.70 49.62 -33.68
CA GLN A 14 11.28 49.63 -34.09
C GLN A 14 10.78 50.22 -35.45
N LYS A 15 10.01 49.36 -36.14
CA LYS A 15 8.60 49.56 -36.63
C LYS A 15 8.21 50.39 -37.89
N ASP A 16 7.29 49.74 -38.63
CA ASP A 16 5.98 50.23 -39.14
C ASP A 16 5.72 50.82 -40.55
N VAL A 17 4.56 50.40 -41.09
CA VAL A 17 3.64 51.03 -42.07
C VAL A 17 3.95 51.10 -43.60
N LYS A 18 3.00 50.49 -44.36
CA LYS A 18 2.32 50.83 -45.66
C LYS A 18 2.89 52.04 -46.49
N GLN A 19 2.80 52.11 -47.84
CA GLN A 19 1.61 51.91 -48.69
C GLN A 19 1.91 52.04 -50.22
N LYS A 20 0.96 51.59 -51.07
CA LYS A 20 0.71 51.84 -52.53
C LYS A 20 1.63 52.78 -53.35
N VAL A 21 1.86 52.39 -54.62
CA VAL A 21 2.05 53.28 -55.80
C VAL A 21 1.12 52.81 -56.95
N ASN A 22 0.83 53.67 -57.94
CA ASN A 22 -0.26 53.50 -58.92
C ASN A 22 0.06 54.18 -60.28
N MET A 23 -0.58 53.76 -61.38
CA MET A 23 -0.57 54.40 -62.74
C MET A 23 0.80 54.38 -63.47
N THR A 24 0.94 54.67 -64.78
CA THR A 24 0.08 55.38 -65.78
C THR A 24 -0.01 54.68 -67.15
N ASP A 25 -1.13 54.90 -67.85
CA ASP A 25 -1.28 54.67 -69.30
C ASP A 25 -0.40 55.60 -70.16
N ASN A 26 -0.21 55.23 -71.44
CA ASN A 26 -0.01 56.22 -72.50
C ASN A 26 -0.55 55.72 -73.86
N LYS A 27 -1.14 56.63 -74.64
CA LYS A 27 -1.61 56.45 -76.02
C LYS A 27 -1.23 57.69 -76.82
N ASN A 28 -0.86 57.51 -78.08
CA ASN A 28 -1.17 58.44 -79.17
C ASN A 28 -1.07 57.68 -80.51
N ASP A 29 -1.97 58.02 -81.43
CA ASP A 29 -2.02 57.53 -82.81
C ASP A 29 -1.43 58.59 -83.75
N GLU A 30 -0.90 58.21 -84.93
CA GLU A 30 -0.99 59.05 -86.14
C GLU A 30 -0.73 58.28 -87.47
N ILE A 31 -1.71 58.36 -88.39
CA ILE A 31 -1.62 58.53 -89.86
C ILE A 31 -0.66 57.63 -90.70
N GLY A 32 -1.26 56.73 -91.50
CA GLY A 32 -1.31 56.96 -92.96
C GLY A 32 -0.53 56.09 -93.98
N ASN A 33 -1.28 55.38 -94.84
CA ASN A 33 -0.97 54.94 -96.21
C ASN A 33 0.04 53.78 -96.49
N PRO A 34 -0.05 53.09 -97.66
CA PRO A 34 0.17 51.64 -97.71
C PRO A 34 1.07 51.10 -98.86
N ALA A 35 1.97 50.17 -98.54
CA ALA A 35 2.71 49.39 -99.55
C ALA A 35 3.03 47.95 -99.08
N ASN A 36 3.46 47.10 -100.03
CA ASN A 36 4.04 45.76 -99.81
C ASN A 36 3.18 44.70 -99.10
N ASN A 37 1.93 44.53 -99.56
CA ASN A 37 1.17 43.31 -99.27
C ASN A 37 1.66 42.12 -100.11
N LYS A 38 2.77 41.48 -99.70
CA LYS A 38 3.17 40.14 -100.19
C LYS A 38 3.97 39.29 -99.18
N ASP A 39 4.83 39.89 -98.35
CA ASP A 39 5.70 39.14 -97.44
C ASP A 39 4.99 38.62 -96.17
N ASN A 40 3.83 39.19 -95.82
CA ASN A 40 3.10 38.86 -94.59
C ASN A 40 2.50 37.44 -94.56
N ALA A 41 2.27 36.80 -95.71
CA ALA A 41 1.62 35.48 -95.78
C ALA A 41 2.50 34.35 -95.21
N ALA A 42 3.80 34.35 -95.56
CA ALA A 42 4.75 33.34 -95.09
C ALA A 42 5.01 33.45 -93.57
N ASN A 43 5.14 34.69 -93.08
CA ASN A 43 5.43 34.96 -91.67
C ASN A 43 4.27 34.55 -90.75
N ASN A 44 3.02 34.81 -91.15
CA ASN A 44 1.83 34.42 -90.38
C ASN A 44 1.67 32.89 -90.24
N ASN A 45 1.97 32.10 -91.29
CA ASN A 45 1.89 30.64 -91.21
C ASN A 45 2.92 30.06 -90.22
N ASN A 46 4.14 30.61 -90.17
CA ASN A 46 5.14 30.21 -89.17
C ASN A 46 4.74 30.64 -87.75
N LYS A 47 4.14 31.82 -87.56
CA LYS A 47 3.54 32.23 -86.28
C LYS A 47 2.42 31.26 -85.84
N LYS A 48 1.56 30.82 -86.76
CA LYS A 48 0.43 29.91 -86.48
C LYS A 48 0.91 28.52 -86.08
N LYS A 49 1.88 27.94 -86.80
CA LYS A 49 2.53 26.66 -86.42
C LYS A 49 3.24 26.75 -85.06
N ARG A 50 4.01 27.82 -84.79
CA ARG A 50 4.65 28.02 -83.48
C ARG A 50 3.64 28.08 -82.34
N LYS A 51 2.50 28.76 -82.52
CA LYS A 51 1.41 28.75 -81.51
C LYS A 51 0.84 27.34 -81.26
N GLN A 52 0.60 26.55 -82.31
CA GLN A 52 0.12 25.16 -82.14
C GLN A 52 1.11 24.28 -81.36
N ILE A 53 2.41 24.41 -81.62
CA ILE A 53 3.46 23.68 -80.88
C ILE A 53 3.46 24.09 -79.39
N VAL A 54 3.32 25.39 -79.09
CA VAL A 54 3.21 25.88 -77.70
C VAL A 54 1.95 25.36 -77.00
N TYR A 55 0.77 25.37 -77.66
CA TYR A 55 -0.44 24.80 -77.08
C TYR A 55 -0.33 23.28 -76.84
N LEU A 56 0.32 22.54 -77.75
CA LEU A 56 0.56 21.10 -77.57
C LEU A 56 1.51 20.83 -76.38
N ALA A 57 2.59 21.61 -76.26
CA ALA A 57 3.49 21.51 -75.12
C ALA A 57 2.81 21.84 -73.78
N LEU A 58 1.98 22.89 -73.75
CA LEU A 58 1.18 23.26 -72.57
C LEU A 58 0.14 22.17 -72.21
N ALA A 59 -0.48 21.54 -73.21
CA ALA A 59 -1.39 20.41 -72.97
C ALA A 59 -0.67 19.18 -72.40
N VAL A 60 0.53 18.86 -72.89
CA VAL A 60 1.37 17.78 -72.31
C VAL A 60 1.79 18.12 -70.88
N ILE A 61 2.23 19.35 -70.61
CA ILE A 61 2.57 19.79 -69.25
C ILE A 61 1.35 19.69 -68.31
N LEU A 62 0.16 20.11 -68.76
CA LEU A 62 -1.08 20.00 -67.99
C LEU A 62 -1.46 18.53 -67.70
N LEU A 63 -1.33 17.65 -68.69
CA LEU A 63 -1.56 16.21 -68.51
C LEU A 63 -0.55 15.58 -67.54
N CYS A 64 0.72 15.99 -67.60
CA CYS A 64 1.73 15.57 -66.62
C CYS A 64 1.35 16.01 -65.21
N ILE A 65 0.98 17.29 -65.01
CA ILE A 65 0.55 17.84 -63.70
C ILE A 65 -0.67 17.09 -63.17
N ILE A 66 -1.70 16.84 -64.00
CA ILE A 66 -2.88 16.06 -63.62
C ILE A 66 -2.47 14.62 -63.22
N GLY A 67 -1.55 14.01 -63.96
CA GLY A 67 -0.97 12.71 -63.64
C GLY A 67 -0.27 12.68 -62.28
N THR A 68 0.57 13.67 -61.96
CA THR A 68 1.19 13.77 -60.63
C THR A 68 0.16 14.03 -59.53
N CYS A 69 -0.85 14.88 -59.77
CA CYS A 69 -1.90 15.13 -58.78
C CYS A 69 -2.72 13.87 -58.47
N ILE A 70 -3.09 13.08 -59.48
CA ILE A 70 -3.77 11.79 -59.29
C ILE A 70 -2.86 10.79 -58.56
N TYR A 71 -1.58 10.72 -58.91
CA TYR A 71 -0.60 9.85 -58.22
C TYR A 71 -0.42 10.22 -56.74
N TYR A 72 -0.27 11.51 -56.41
CA TYR A 72 -0.17 11.96 -55.02
C TYR A 72 -1.48 11.73 -54.25
N TYR A 73 -2.64 12.00 -54.85
CA TYR A 73 -3.94 11.80 -54.20
C TYR A 73 -4.21 10.32 -53.90
N THR A 74 -4.04 9.45 -54.90
CA THR A 74 -4.23 7.98 -54.74
C THR A 74 -3.18 7.33 -53.84
N ARG A 75 -2.01 7.94 -53.67
CA ARG A 75 -1.03 7.52 -52.67
C ARG A 75 -1.43 7.95 -51.27
N GLN A 76 -1.82 9.22 -51.08
CA GLN A 76 -2.24 9.72 -49.78
C GLN A 76 -3.50 9.00 -49.26
N ASP A 77 -4.48 8.76 -50.14
CA ASP A 77 -5.68 7.98 -49.82
C ASP A 77 -5.33 6.54 -49.39
N LYS A 78 -4.31 5.91 -49.98
CA LYS A 78 -3.78 4.64 -49.48
C LYS A 78 -3.09 4.78 -48.13
N ASP A 79 -2.13 5.70 -48.00
CA ASP A 79 -1.38 5.91 -46.77
C ASP A 79 -2.32 6.24 -45.59
N ASP A 80 -3.45 6.92 -45.82
CA ASP A 80 -4.44 7.27 -44.80
C ASP A 80 -5.47 6.16 -44.51
N ASN A 81 -5.84 5.32 -45.48
CA ASN A 81 -6.62 4.10 -45.22
C ASN A 81 -5.79 3.04 -44.47
N GLU A 82 -4.51 2.86 -44.84
CA GLU A 82 -3.60 1.90 -44.21
C GLU A 82 -3.36 2.26 -42.73
N LYS A 83 -3.18 3.56 -42.41
CA LYS A 83 -3.18 4.06 -41.02
C LYS A 83 -4.49 3.78 -40.28
N GLN A 84 -5.65 3.93 -40.93
CA GLN A 84 -6.94 3.64 -40.30
C GLN A 84 -7.18 2.15 -40.06
N GLU A 85 -6.67 1.26 -40.93
CA GLU A 85 -6.71 -0.18 -40.69
C GLU A 85 -5.76 -0.61 -39.58
N VAL A 86 -4.54 -0.04 -39.51
CA VAL A 86 -3.61 -0.26 -38.38
C VAL A 86 -4.24 0.20 -37.07
N GLN A 87 -4.75 1.43 -36.99
CA GLN A 87 -5.42 1.94 -35.78
C GLN A 87 -6.66 1.12 -35.39
N LYS A 88 -7.40 0.55 -36.36
CA LYS A 88 -8.51 -0.38 -36.08
C LYS A 88 -8.04 -1.74 -35.59
N GLN A 89 -6.87 -2.23 -36.01
CA GLN A 89 -6.30 -3.49 -35.53
C GLN A 89 -5.72 -3.32 -34.13
N GLU A 90 -5.00 -2.22 -33.87
CA GLU A 90 -4.50 -1.83 -32.55
C GLU A 90 -5.67 -1.67 -31.55
N ALA A 91 -6.70 -0.90 -31.90
CA ALA A 91 -7.89 -0.70 -31.05
C ALA A 91 -8.77 -1.96 -30.87
N LYS A 92 -8.50 -3.05 -31.60
CA LYS A 92 -9.19 -4.35 -31.46
C LYS A 92 -8.39 -5.36 -30.63
N ASN A 93 -7.16 -5.03 -30.22
CA ASN A 93 -6.23 -5.96 -29.56
C ASN A 93 -5.75 -5.44 -28.19
N ILE A 94 -6.53 -4.53 -27.57
CA ILE A 94 -6.27 -3.98 -26.24
C ILE A 94 -6.90 -4.93 -25.20
N TYR A 95 -6.06 -5.62 -24.44
CA TYR A 95 -6.49 -6.45 -23.32
C TYR A 95 -6.84 -5.57 -22.11
N ASP A 96 -8.13 -5.41 -21.83
CA ASP A 96 -8.69 -4.56 -20.78
C ASP A 96 -9.73 -5.38 -19.99
N TRP A 97 -10.67 -4.71 -19.32
CA TRP A 97 -11.68 -5.35 -18.47
C TRP A 97 -12.57 -6.41 -19.15
N ASP A 98 -12.92 -6.23 -20.42
CA ASP A 98 -13.86 -7.14 -21.10
C ASP A 98 -13.22 -8.51 -21.36
N GLU A 99 -11.92 -8.54 -21.65
CA GLU A 99 -11.13 -9.75 -21.86
C GLU A 99 -10.85 -10.50 -20.54
N ILE A 100 -10.68 -9.77 -19.43
CA ILE A 100 -10.61 -10.35 -18.07
C ILE A 100 -11.94 -11.05 -17.74
N LEU A 101 -13.08 -10.40 -17.99
CA LEU A 101 -14.41 -10.99 -17.82
C LEU A 101 -14.65 -12.21 -18.73
N GLU A 102 -14.23 -12.17 -20.00
CA GLU A 102 -14.35 -13.33 -20.91
C GLU A 102 -13.51 -14.53 -20.44
N SER A 103 -12.36 -14.29 -19.79
CA SER A 103 -11.52 -15.36 -19.23
C SER A 103 -12.14 -16.07 -18.02
N GLY A 104 -13.05 -15.41 -17.30
CA GLY A 104 -13.62 -15.89 -16.04
C GLY A 104 -12.64 -15.90 -14.86
N LYS A 105 -11.42 -15.36 -15.02
CA LYS A 105 -10.36 -15.36 -13.99
C LYS A 105 -9.81 -13.96 -13.76
N LEU A 106 -9.28 -13.75 -12.56
CA LEU A 106 -8.44 -12.61 -12.22
C LEU A 106 -7.08 -13.14 -11.74
N VAL A 107 -6.02 -12.86 -12.47
CA VAL A 107 -4.67 -13.25 -12.05
C VAL A 107 -4.02 -12.07 -11.34
N VAL A 108 -3.53 -12.28 -10.13
CA VAL A 108 -2.93 -11.23 -9.29
C VAL A 108 -1.50 -11.60 -8.93
N THR A 109 -0.65 -10.60 -8.71
CA THR A 109 0.67 -10.82 -8.10
C THR A 109 0.84 -9.98 -6.84
N MET A 110 1.44 -10.61 -5.83
CA MET A 110 1.49 -10.14 -4.45
C MET A 110 2.79 -10.60 -3.79
N THR A 111 3.32 -9.79 -2.88
CA THR A 111 4.35 -10.21 -1.92
C THR A 111 3.75 -11.03 -0.79
N ARG A 112 4.59 -11.81 -0.09
CA ARG A 112 4.25 -12.29 1.26
C ARG A 112 4.27 -11.14 2.27
N GLY A 113 3.48 -11.25 3.34
CA GLY A 113 3.31 -10.23 4.38
C GLY A 113 1.89 -10.20 4.94
N ILE A 114 1.77 -9.98 6.26
CA ILE A 114 0.50 -10.06 7.02
C ILE A 114 -0.58 -9.05 6.57
N ASP A 115 -0.20 -7.98 5.86
CA ASP A 115 -1.12 -7.01 5.26
C ASP A 115 -1.55 -7.39 3.82
N SER A 116 -0.77 -8.23 3.14
CA SER A 116 -0.83 -8.49 1.71
C SER A 116 -1.29 -9.93 1.45
N TYR A 117 -0.40 -10.91 1.63
CA TYR A 117 -0.69 -12.35 1.62
C TYR A 117 0.19 -13.03 2.68
N GLU A 118 -0.40 -13.70 3.67
CA GLU A 118 0.35 -14.51 4.63
C GLU A 118 -0.40 -15.79 4.96
N GLU A 119 0.32 -16.89 5.17
CA GLU A 119 -0.25 -18.21 5.45
C GLU A 119 0.21 -18.68 6.82
N ILE A 120 -0.73 -18.78 7.77
CA ILE A 120 -0.43 -19.04 9.18
C ILE A 120 -1.34 -20.17 9.71
N ASP A 121 -0.73 -21.32 10.00
CA ASP A 121 -1.41 -22.56 10.43
C ASP A 121 -2.59 -22.91 9.49
N ASP A 122 -2.26 -23.23 8.24
CA ASP A 122 -3.17 -23.54 7.13
C ASP A 122 -4.24 -22.45 6.84
N THR A 123 -4.10 -21.24 7.40
CA THR A 123 -5.07 -20.14 7.23
C THR A 123 -4.44 -19.00 6.44
N VAL A 124 -4.99 -18.68 5.26
CA VAL A 124 -4.51 -17.56 4.45
C VAL A 124 -5.17 -16.26 4.89
N MET A 125 -4.37 -15.22 5.12
CA MET A 125 -4.77 -13.90 5.60
C MET A 125 -4.06 -12.78 4.81
N GLY A 126 -4.48 -11.54 5.04
CA GLY A 126 -3.99 -10.35 4.35
C GLY A 126 -5.15 -9.44 3.94
N ILE A 127 -5.08 -8.15 4.29
CA ILE A 127 -6.14 -7.19 3.96
C ILE A 127 -6.19 -6.92 2.45
N GLN A 128 -5.06 -6.91 1.74
CA GLN A 128 -5.09 -6.79 0.29
C GLN A 128 -5.63 -8.04 -0.40
N LEU A 129 -5.35 -9.25 0.12
CA LEU A 129 -5.95 -10.49 -0.40
C LEU A 129 -7.48 -10.49 -0.20
N ALA A 130 -7.96 -10.11 0.99
CA ALA A 130 -9.39 -10.00 1.27
C ALA A 130 -10.08 -8.98 0.35
N LEU A 131 -9.42 -7.84 0.08
CA LEU A 131 -9.89 -6.83 -0.88
C LEU A 131 -9.98 -7.41 -2.30
N VAL A 132 -8.91 -8.02 -2.84
CA VAL A 132 -8.91 -8.48 -4.24
C VAL A 132 -9.78 -9.73 -4.45
N GLN A 133 -9.95 -10.58 -3.43
CA GLN A 133 -10.94 -11.66 -3.44
C GLN A 133 -12.37 -11.10 -3.40
N SER A 134 -12.65 -10.03 -2.65
CA SER A 134 -13.97 -9.37 -2.69
C SER A 134 -14.26 -8.78 -4.08
N PHE A 135 -13.26 -8.18 -4.73
CA PHE A 135 -13.39 -7.70 -6.11
C PHE A 135 -13.67 -8.85 -7.11
N ALA A 136 -12.98 -9.99 -6.96
CA ALA A 136 -13.22 -11.18 -7.78
C ALA A 136 -14.63 -11.76 -7.54
N ASP A 137 -15.02 -11.94 -6.27
CA ASP A 137 -16.37 -12.41 -5.86
C ASP A 137 -17.49 -11.53 -6.43
N ASP A 138 -17.37 -10.19 -6.31
CA ASP A 138 -18.37 -9.22 -6.78
C ASP A 138 -18.58 -9.27 -8.30
N ASN A 139 -17.55 -9.68 -9.07
CA ASN A 139 -17.59 -9.77 -10.53
C ASN A 139 -17.72 -11.22 -11.05
N GLY A 140 -17.74 -12.23 -10.18
CA GLY A 140 -17.88 -13.64 -10.55
C GLY A 140 -16.62 -14.29 -11.13
N LEU A 141 -15.44 -13.80 -10.76
CA LEU A 141 -14.13 -14.25 -11.26
C LEU A 141 -13.47 -15.25 -10.30
N GLU A 142 -12.76 -16.24 -10.84
CA GLU A 142 -11.86 -17.11 -10.07
C GLU A 142 -10.53 -16.39 -9.78
N LEU A 143 -10.05 -16.41 -8.52
CA LEU A 143 -8.82 -15.70 -8.14
C LEU A 143 -7.59 -16.62 -8.26
N GLN A 144 -6.62 -16.24 -9.08
CA GLN A 144 -5.30 -16.88 -9.13
C GLN A 144 -4.23 -15.95 -8.55
N VAL A 145 -3.53 -16.38 -7.49
CA VAL A 145 -2.43 -15.63 -6.85
C VAL A 145 -1.08 -16.18 -7.31
N ASN A 146 -0.26 -15.31 -7.89
CA ASN A 146 1.14 -15.56 -8.21
C ASN A 146 2.01 -14.81 -7.19
N LEU A 147 2.64 -15.53 -6.26
CA LEU A 147 3.48 -14.90 -5.24
C LEU A 147 4.80 -14.37 -5.83
N ALA A 148 5.32 -13.32 -5.23
CA ALA A 148 6.57 -12.67 -5.60
C ALA A 148 7.44 -12.37 -4.36
N GLU A 149 8.76 -12.43 -4.55
CA GLU A 149 9.78 -12.10 -3.55
C GLU A 149 9.83 -10.60 -3.28
N ASP A 150 9.72 -9.76 -4.31
CA ASP A 150 9.84 -8.30 -4.20
C ASP A 150 9.01 -7.52 -5.24
N THR A 151 8.99 -6.19 -5.08
CA THR A 151 8.33 -5.23 -5.97
C THR A 151 8.84 -5.27 -7.41
N THR A 152 10.11 -5.61 -7.64
CA THR A 152 10.69 -5.72 -8.98
C THR A 152 10.14 -6.95 -9.70
N GLN A 153 10.04 -8.09 -9.01
CA GLN A 153 9.48 -9.33 -9.54
C GLN A 153 7.97 -9.16 -9.81
N MET A 154 7.21 -8.50 -8.91
CA MET A 154 5.80 -8.13 -9.17
C MET A 154 5.64 -7.28 -10.45
N ILE A 155 6.48 -6.26 -10.63
CA ILE A 155 6.47 -5.40 -11.82
C ILE A 155 6.79 -6.20 -13.10
N ASN A 156 7.74 -7.13 -13.04
CA ASN A 156 8.07 -8.00 -14.17
C ASN A 156 6.91 -8.93 -14.53
N ILE A 157 6.31 -9.62 -13.55
CA ILE A 157 5.16 -10.52 -13.74
C ILE A 157 3.97 -9.78 -14.41
N LEU A 158 3.68 -8.55 -13.96
CA LEU A 158 2.61 -7.73 -14.55
C LEU A 158 2.92 -7.29 -16.00
N LYS A 159 4.18 -6.91 -16.28
CA LYS A 159 4.65 -6.47 -17.62
C LYS A 159 4.74 -7.60 -18.63
N GLU A 160 5.16 -8.78 -18.20
CA GLU A 160 5.18 -10.02 -19.00
C GLU A 160 3.77 -10.56 -19.29
N LYS A 161 2.74 -9.97 -18.69
CA LYS A 161 1.33 -10.39 -18.76
C LYS A 161 1.04 -11.74 -18.08
N ASN A 162 1.86 -12.08 -17.08
CA ASN A 162 1.69 -13.27 -16.24
C ASN A 162 0.72 -13.03 -15.05
N ALA A 163 0.38 -11.78 -14.74
CA ALA A 163 -0.74 -11.37 -13.88
C ALA A 163 -1.44 -10.11 -14.45
N ASP A 164 -2.64 -9.77 -13.99
CA ASP A 164 -3.44 -8.61 -14.43
C ASP A 164 -3.28 -7.39 -13.54
N ILE A 165 -3.02 -7.61 -12.25
CA ILE A 165 -2.89 -6.58 -11.23
C ILE A 165 -1.81 -6.95 -10.20
N ILE A 166 -1.05 -5.95 -9.76
CA ILE A 166 -0.24 -6.00 -8.55
C ILE A 166 -1.16 -5.64 -7.39
N ALA A 167 -1.46 -6.62 -6.54
CA ALA A 167 -2.37 -6.49 -5.40
C ALA A 167 -1.64 -6.30 -4.06
N THR A 168 -0.33 -5.97 -4.07
CA THR A 168 0.35 -5.34 -2.92
C THR A 168 0.31 -3.80 -3.08
N LEU A 169 0.30 -3.06 -1.96
CA LEU A 169 0.42 -1.60 -1.98
C LEU A 169 1.86 -1.18 -2.31
N VAL A 170 2.07 -0.59 -3.49
CA VAL A 170 3.37 -0.14 -4.02
C VAL A 170 3.41 1.40 -4.07
N PRO A 171 4.54 2.08 -3.77
CA PRO A 171 4.63 3.53 -3.86
C PRO A 171 4.30 4.04 -5.28
N THR A 172 3.44 5.05 -5.40
CA THR A 172 3.00 5.56 -6.72
C THR A 172 4.16 6.04 -7.58
N THR A 173 5.21 6.60 -6.96
CA THR A 173 6.44 7.00 -7.65
C THR A 173 7.16 5.82 -8.33
N VAL A 174 7.04 4.61 -7.79
CA VAL A 174 7.58 3.37 -8.40
C VAL A 174 6.66 2.89 -9.52
N ILE A 175 5.34 2.98 -9.34
CA ILE A 175 4.32 2.66 -10.36
C ILE A 175 4.52 3.55 -11.60
N ASP A 176 4.61 4.87 -11.39
CA ASP A 176 4.83 5.87 -12.44
C ASP A 176 6.18 5.62 -13.16
N SER A 177 7.25 5.41 -12.39
CA SER A 177 8.60 5.12 -12.92
C SER A 177 8.68 3.79 -13.67
N ALA A 178 7.74 2.87 -13.41
CA ALA A 178 7.63 1.60 -14.09
C ALA A 178 6.75 1.66 -15.35
N GLU A 179 6.19 2.80 -15.73
CA GLU A 179 5.19 2.90 -16.81
C GLU A 179 3.97 2.00 -16.56
N LEU A 180 3.44 2.07 -15.33
CA LEU A 180 2.22 1.38 -14.89
C LEU A 180 1.16 2.40 -14.43
N THR A 181 -0.08 1.95 -14.25
CA THR A 181 -1.21 2.79 -13.83
C THR A 181 -1.67 2.41 -12.42
N SER A 182 -1.85 3.39 -11.53
CA SER A 182 -2.36 3.18 -10.16
C SER A 182 -3.89 3.00 -10.17
N ALA A 183 -4.42 1.90 -9.62
CA ALA A 183 -5.86 1.63 -9.64
C ALA A 183 -6.34 0.70 -8.50
N GLY A 184 -7.45 1.05 -7.84
CA GLY A 184 -8.08 0.23 -6.79
C GLY A 184 -7.61 0.61 -5.38
N SER A 185 -7.14 -0.39 -4.62
CA SER A 185 -6.67 -0.19 -3.24
C SER A 185 -5.50 0.79 -3.16
N LYS A 186 -5.49 1.60 -2.10
CA LYS A 186 -4.50 2.68 -1.91
C LYS A 186 -4.36 3.09 -0.44
N ASP A 187 -3.24 3.73 -0.16
CA ASP A 187 -3.06 4.62 0.99
C ASP A 187 -2.70 6.01 0.43
N SER A 188 -3.60 6.98 0.65
CA SER A 188 -3.42 8.35 0.16
C SER A 188 -2.43 9.17 0.99
N VAL A 189 -2.17 8.78 2.24
CA VAL A 189 -1.21 9.42 3.16
C VAL A 189 0.20 8.93 2.86
N SER A 190 0.39 7.61 2.75
CA SER A 190 1.69 6.99 2.47
C SER A 190 2.05 6.97 0.96
N HIS A 191 1.14 7.48 0.10
CA HIS A 191 1.26 7.48 -1.36
C HIS A 191 1.53 6.10 -1.97
N LEU A 192 0.73 5.11 -1.55
CA LEU A 192 0.79 3.73 -2.04
C LEU A 192 -0.47 3.36 -2.82
N SER A 193 -0.37 2.50 -3.83
CA SER A 193 -1.51 1.96 -4.58
C SER A 193 -1.25 0.54 -5.09
N TRP A 194 -2.31 -0.20 -5.40
CA TRP A 194 -2.25 -1.29 -6.39
C TRP A 194 -1.93 -0.76 -7.79
N ALA A 195 -1.40 -1.62 -8.66
CA ALA A 195 -0.99 -1.22 -10.02
C ALA A 195 -1.49 -2.20 -11.11
N ILE A 196 -1.89 -1.65 -12.25
CA ILE A 196 -2.26 -2.37 -13.48
C ILE A 196 -1.38 -1.90 -14.65
N ARG A 197 -1.49 -2.55 -15.82
CA ARG A 197 -0.74 -2.10 -17.01
C ARG A 197 -1.33 -0.80 -17.56
N ASN A 198 -0.47 0.02 -18.16
CA ASN A 198 -0.91 1.15 -18.98
C ASN A 198 -1.83 0.69 -20.13
N ASN A 199 -2.74 1.58 -20.53
CA ASN A 199 -3.78 1.36 -21.55
C ASN A 199 -4.89 0.35 -21.17
N GLN A 200 -5.22 0.22 -19.89
CA GLN A 200 -6.39 -0.56 -19.41
C GLN A 200 -7.47 0.35 -18.76
N PRO A 201 -8.03 1.35 -19.48
CA PRO A 201 -8.88 2.39 -18.89
C PRO A 201 -10.26 1.90 -18.40
N LYS A 202 -10.79 0.77 -18.90
CA LYS A 202 -12.02 0.19 -18.32
C LYS A 202 -11.67 -0.45 -16.97
N PHE A 203 -10.60 -1.22 -16.89
CA PHE A 203 -10.20 -1.91 -15.68
C PHE A 203 -9.78 -0.92 -14.57
N GLU A 204 -9.01 0.12 -14.93
CA GLU A 204 -8.71 1.26 -14.06
C GLU A 204 -9.99 1.84 -13.43
N LYS A 205 -10.98 2.15 -14.28
CA LYS A 205 -12.25 2.74 -13.85
C LYS A 205 -13.02 1.80 -12.93
N VAL A 206 -13.14 0.52 -13.28
CA VAL A 206 -13.92 -0.47 -12.51
C VAL A 206 -13.29 -0.71 -11.13
N LEU A 207 -11.97 -0.82 -11.03
CA LEU A 207 -11.25 -0.90 -9.76
C LEU A 207 -11.46 0.36 -8.89
N ASN A 208 -11.36 1.55 -9.50
CA ASN A 208 -11.50 2.83 -8.80
C ASN A 208 -12.94 3.20 -8.43
N GLU A 209 -13.96 2.66 -9.12
CA GLU A 209 -15.38 2.79 -8.73
C GLU A 209 -15.83 1.73 -7.70
N TRP A 210 -15.15 0.59 -7.63
CA TRP A 210 -15.38 -0.45 -6.61
C TRP A 210 -14.71 -0.11 -5.27
N TYR A 211 -13.44 0.32 -5.27
CA TYR A 211 -12.71 0.55 -4.03
C TYR A 211 -13.26 1.73 -3.23
N SER A 212 -13.39 1.55 -1.92
CA SER A 212 -13.64 2.64 -0.97
C SER A 212 -12.99 2.35 0.38
N ASP A 213 -12.61 3.40 1.11
CA ASP A 213 -11.97 3.23 2.42
C ASP A 213 -12.93 2.56 3.42
N ALA A 214 -14.25 2.82 3.33
CA ALA A 214 -15.25 2.12 4.13
C ALA A 214 -15.35 0.60 3.84
N LEU A 215 -15.01 0.15 2.62
CA LEU A 215 -14.89 -1.28 2.31
C LEU A 215 -13.63 -1.85 2.96
N ARG A 216 -12.48 -1.16 2.80
CA ARG A 216 -11.22 -1.51 3.46
C ARG A 216 -11.39 -1.64 4.97
N ASP A 217 -11.90 -0.61 5.64
CA ASP A 217 -12.15 -0.58 7.08
C ASP A 217 -12.98 -1.80 7.54
N SER A 218 -14.00 -2.19 6.76
CA SER A 218 -14.87 -3.31 7.10
C SER A 218 -14.16 -4.66 7.05
N LEU A 219 -13.25 -4.86 6.08
CA LEU A 219 -12.44 -6.06 5.93
C LEU A 219 -11.25 -6.08 6.91
N GLU A 220 -10.65 -4.92 7.18
CA GLU A 220 -9.54 -4.77 8.12
C GLU A 220 -10.01 -5.09 9.56
N ASN A 221 -11.21 -4.63 9.93
CA ASN A 221 -11.88 -5.05 11.17
C ASN A 221 -12.11 -6.57 11.23
N VAL A 222 -12.50 -7.23 10.14
CA VAL A 222 -12.67 -8.69 10.10
C VAL A 222 -11.33 -9.41 10.33
N MET A 223 -10.26 -8.98 9.65
CA MET A 223 -8.91 -9.52 9.82
C MET A 223 -8.44 -9.38 11.28
N ILE A 224 -8.59 -8.20 11.87
CA ILE A 224 -8.26 -7.94 13.28
C ILE A 224 -9.04 -8.87 14.22
N GLN A 225 -10.33 -9.10 13.98
CA GLN A 225 -11.14 -10.03 14.80
C GLN A 225 -10.75 -11.51 14.60
N CYS A 226 -10.10 -11.89 13.50
CA CYS A 226 -9.57 -13.23 13.30
C CYS A 226 -8.23 -13.41 14.00
N LEU A 227 -7.34 -12.42 13.93
CA LEU A 227 -6.06 -12.41 14.64
C LEU A 227 -6.25 -12.44 16.17
N ARG A 228 -7.16 -11.62 16.72
CA ARG A 228 -7.52 -11.67 18.16
C ARG A 228 -7.96 -13.06 18.62
N LYS A 229 -8.74 -13.78 17.80
CA LYS A 229 -9.16 -15.17 18.08
C LYS A 229 -8.03 -16.20 18.01
N ARG A 230 -6.93 -15.93 17.29
CA ARG A 230 -5.70 -16.74 17.40
C ARG A 230 -5.03 -16.51 18.76
N HIS A 231 -5.09 -15.30 19.31
CA HIS A 231 -4.50 -14.99 20.62
C HIS A 231 -5.41 -15.35 21.81
N GLU A 232 -6.69 -15.69 21.60
CA GLU A 232 -7.57 -16.23 22.63
C GLU A 232 -7.02 -17.54 23.23
N VAL A 233 -6.65 -17.49 24.52
CA VAL A 233 -6.18 -18.66 25.29
C VAL A 233 -7.36 -19.44 25.87
N ARG A 234 -7.48 -20.72 25.49
CA ARG A 234 -8.40 -21.66 26.13
C ARG A 234 -7.76 -22.16 27.42
N LYS A 235 -8.26 -21.69 28.56
CA LYS A 235 -7.77 -22.01 29.91
C LYS A 235 -8.89 -22.23 30.92
N GLN A 236 -8.63 -23.04 31.94
CA GLN A 236 -9.51 -23.20 33.10
C GLN A 236 -9.56 -21.93 33.96
N SER A 237 -10.64 -21.77 34.73
CA SER A 237 -10.74 -20.68 35.71
C SER A 237 -10.11 -21.10 37.03
N ILE A 238 -8.88 -20.62 37.26
CA ILE A 238 -8.10 -20.83 38.48
C ILE A 238 -8.00 -19.47 39.22
N PRO A 239 -7.99 -19.43 40.57
CA PRO A 239 -7.83 -18.17 41.30
C PRO A 239 -6.51 -17.44 40.99
N PRO A 240 -6.48 -16.09 41.05
CA PRO A 240 -5.27 -15.30 40.77
C PRO A 240 -4.20 -15.37 41.87
N TYR A 241 -4.55 -15.88 43.05
CA TYR A 241 -3.64 -16.20 44.16
C TYR A 241 -4.29 -17.23 45.11
N ILE A 242 -3.49 -17.86 45.98
CA ILE A 242 -3.98 -18.75 47.05
C ILE A 242 -4.15 -17.97 48.36
N SER A 243 -3.11 -17.27 48.82
CA SER A 243 -3.12 -16.36 49.97
C SER A 243 -2.07 -15.27 49.82
N LEU A 244 -2.50 -14.00 49.79
CA LEU A 244 -1.58 -12.86 49.81
C LEU A 244 -1.06 -12.52 51.23
N GLU A 245 -1.66 -13.10 52.28
CA GLU A 245 -1.19 -12.92 53.67
C GLU A 245 -0.01 -13.84 53.98
N ASP A 246 0.00 -15.06 53.39
CA ASP A 246 1.05 -16.08 53.57
C ASP A 246 2.15 -16.04 52.49
N ASP A 247 2.10 -15.07 51.56
CA ASP A 247 2.98 -14.98 50.38
C ASP A 247 2.93 -16.23 49.45
N VAL A 248 1.71 -16.71 49.17
CA VAL A 248 1.42 -17.87 48.31
C VAL A 248 0.51 -17.47 47.15
N ILE A 249 1.11 -17.29 45.99
CA ILE A 249 0.39 -17.00 44.75
C ILE A 249 -0.17 -18.31 44.14
N SER A 250 0.64 -19.36 44.03
CA SER A 250 0.28 -20.56 43.27
C SER A 250 0.94 -21.84 43.77
N ILE A 251 0.51 -22.97 43.23
CA ILE A 251 1.20 -24.26 43.43
C ILE A 251 2.55 -24.37 42.69
N TYR A 252 2.94 -23.34 41.93
CA TYR A 252 4.16 -23.28 41.12
C TYR A 252 5.21 -22.29 41.66
N ASP A 253 4.98 -21.68 42.83
CA ASP A 253 5.80 -20.57 43.34
C ASP A 253 7.27 -20.94 43.52
N GLU A 254 7.56 -22.18 43.92
CA GLU A 254 8.93 -22.68 44.02
C GLU A 254 9.62 -22.82 42.65
N HIS A 255 8.87 -22.98 41.55
CA HIS A 255 9.42 -22.92 40.18
C HIS A 255 9.69 -21.47 39.74
N PHE A 256 8.84 -20.50 40.12
CA PHE A 256 9.12 -19.09 39.86
C PHE A 256 10.35 -18.62 40.65
N LYS A 257 10.43 -18.92 41.95
CA LYS A 257 11.57 -18.60 42.82
C LYS A 257 12.87 -19.22 42.31
N ALA A 258 12.86 -20.51 41.93
CA ALA A 258 14.05 -21.20 41.42
C ALA A 258 14.58 -20.66 40.07
N ASN A 259 13.78 -19.88 39.33
CA ASN A 259 14.16 -19.29 38.05
C ASN A 259 14.33 -17.76 38.08
N ALA A 260 14.08 -17.11 39.22
CA ALA A 260 14.10 -15.65 39.37
C ALA A 260 15.45 -15.03 38.98
N ASP A 261 16.54 -15.54 39.54
CA ASP A 261 17.92 -15.08 39.25
C ASP A 261 18.30 -15.25 37.77
N MET A 262 17.83 -16.33 37.12
CA MET A 262 18.08 -16.58 35.69
C MET A 262 17.31 -15.61 34.80
N ALA A 263 16.03 -15.34 35.12
CA ALA A 263 15.22 -14.36 34.42
C ALA A 263 15.71 -12.92 34.65
N GLY A 264 16.43 -12.67 35.76
CA GLY A 264 16.79 -11.33 36.23
C GLY A 264 15.60 -10.55 36.80
N TRP A 265 14.55 -11.26 37.22
CA TRP A 265 13.24 -10.70 37.58
C TRP A 265 12.81 -11.18 38.98
N ASP A 266 11.98 -10.36 39.63
CA ASP A 266 11.26 -10.72 40.84
C ASP A 266 10.31 -11.91 40.59
N TRP A 267 10.22 -12.86 41.52
CA TRP A 267 9.46 -14.09 41.28
C TRP A 267 7.94 -13.86 41.20
N HIS A 268 7.40 -12.86 41.90
CA HIS A 268 6.00 -12.47 41.79
C HIS A 268 5.70 -11.81 40.42
N LEU A 269 6.69 -11.18 39.77
CA LEU A 269 6.56 -10.67 38.40
C LEU A 269 6.51 -11.82 37.37
N ILE A 270 7.29 -12.88 37.57
CA ILE A 270 7.20 -14.10 36.75
C ILE A 270 5.83 -14.77 36.94
N ALA A 271 5.35 -14.87 38.19
CA ALA A 271 4.01 -15.37 38.51
C ALA A 271 2.91 -14.49 37.87
N ALA A 272 3.11 -13.17 37.84
CA ALA A 272 2.17 -12.22 37.25
C ALA A 272 2.06 -12.38 35.72
N LEU A 273 3.19 -12.55 35.03
CA LEU A 273 3.21 -12.88 33.60
C LEU A 273 2.51 -14.22 33.34
N CYS A 274 2.88 -15.26 34.08
CA CYS A 274 2.29 -16.60 33.99
C CYS A 274 0.77 -16.61 34.16
N TYR A 275 0.22 -15.80 35.08
CA TYR A 275 -1.23 -15.69 35.24
C TYR A 275 -1.92 -14.99 34.06
N GLU A 276 -1.37 -13.88 33.54
CA GLU A 276 -2.01 -13.20 32.41
C GLU A 276 -1.96 -14.07 31.13
N GLU A 277 -0.86 -14.80 30.91
CA GLU A 277 -0.71 -15.81 29.86
C GLU A 277 -1.68 -17.01 30.03
N SER A 278 -1.45 -17.88 31.03
CA SER A 278 -2.16 -19.17 31.17
C SER A 278 -3.25 -19.19 32.22
N GLY A 279 -3.36 -18.17 33.07
CA GLY A 279 -4.20 -18.22 34.27
C GLY A 279 -3.76 -19.30 35.27
N PHE A 280 -2.48 -19.68 35.25
CA PHE A 280 -1.93 -20.85 35.94
C PHE A 280 -2.48 -22.22 35.47
N ASP A 281 -3.13 -22.34 34.30
CA ASP A 281 -3.52 -23.64 33.74
C ASP A 281 -2.38 -24.25 32.89
N PRO A 282 -1.74 -25.37 33.31
CA PRO A 282 -0.66 -25.99 32.55
C PRO A 282 -1.14 -26.66 31.25
N ASN A 283 -2.47 -26.77 31.05
CA ASN A 283 -3.09 -27.28 29.84
C ASN A 283 -3.61 -26.16 28.93
N ALA A 284 -3.32 -24.89 29.25
CA ALA A 284 -3.75 -23.75 28.46
C ALA A 284 -3.20 -23.81 27.02
N ILE A 285 -4.07 -23.61 26.03
CA ILE A 285 -3.71 -23.59 24.60
C ILE A 285 -4.37 -22.39 23.90
N SER A 286 -3.60 -21.58 23.18
CA SER A 286 -4.13 -20.48 22.37
C SER A 286 -4.66 -20.96 21.00
N GLY A 287 -5.45 -20.13 20.33
CA GLY A 287 -5.87 -20.37 18.94
C GLY A 287 -4.69 -20.47 17.94
N ALA A 288 -3.56 -19.85 18.26
CA ALA A 288 -2.28 -19.96 17.55
C ALA A 288 -1.44 -21.19 17.97
N GLY A 289 -1.92 -22.01 18.90
CA GLY A 289 -1.23 -23.24 19.32
C GLY A 289 -0.10 -23.05 20.35
N ALA A 290 0.02 -21.87 20.98
CA ALA A 290 0.87 -21.63 22.15
C ALA A 290 0.46 -22.49 23.34
N ARG A 291 1.38 -22.94 24.21
CA ARG A 291 1.10 -24.01 25.19
C ARG A 291 1.67 -23.79 26.59
N GLY A 292 0.88 -24.18 27.58
CA GLY A 292 1.28 -24.32 28.98
C GLY A 292 1.29 -23.02 29.77
N LEU A 293 1.85 -23.07 30.97
CA LEU A 293 1.87 -22.00 31.97
C LEU A 293 2.39 -20.64 31.45
N MET A 294 3.38 -20.68 30.58
CA MET A 294 4.02 -19.50 29.98
C MET A 294 3.62 -19.27 28.51
N GLN A 295 2.62 -19.99 27.99
CA GLN A 295 2.14 -19.94 26.60
C GLN A 295 3.28 -19.98 25.55
N ILE A 296 4.13 -21.02 25.62
CA ILE A 296 5.26 -21.14 24.69
C ILE A 296 4.82 -21.79 23.37
N MET A 297 5.08 -21.08 22.27
CA MET A 297 4.92 -21.58 20.89
C MET A 297 5.90 -22.75 20.61
N PRO A 298 5.48 -23.83 19.93
CA PRO A 298 6.36 -24.96 19.61
C PRO A 298 7.65 -24.55 18.87
N ALA A 299 7.54 -23.74 17.83
CA ALA A 299 8.70 -23.21 17.09
C ALA A 299 9.63 -22.34 17.95
N THR A 300 9.15 -21.75 19.04
CA THR A 300 10.00 -21.05 20.01
C THR A 300 10.73 -22.05 20.90
N ALA A 301 10.09 -23.12 21.37
CA ALA A 301 10.76 -24.17 22.14
C ALA A 301 11.88 -24.86 21.33
N GLU A 302 11.65 -25.07 20.03
CA GLU A 302 12.66 -25.59 19.09
C GLU A 302 13.88 -24.66 18.93
N LYS A 303 13.68 -23.34 18.86
CA LYS A 303 14.80 -22.36 18.85
C LYS A 303 15.69 -22.47 20.10
N TYR A 304 15.14 -22.87 21.25
CA TYR A 304 15.88 -23.14 22.49
C TYR A 304 16.32 -24.61 22.61
N ASN A 305 16.12 -25.44 21.58
CA ASN A 305 16.42 -26.88 21.55
C ASN A 305 15.68 -27.72 22.63
N VAL A 306 14.55 -27.22 23.14
CA VAL A 306 13.74 -27.93 24.16
C VAL A 306 12.54 -28.60 23.50
N LYS A 307 12.53 -29.94 23.48
CA LYS A 307 11.40 -30.72 22.91
C LYS A 307 10.31 -31.00 23.94
N GLU A 308 10.70 -31.39 25.16
CA GLU A 308 9.78 -31.66 26.26
C GLU A 308 9.69 -30.42 27.16
N TYR A 309 8.69 -29.56 26.91
CA TYR A 309 8.51 -28.27 27.60
C TYR A 309 7.11 -28.06 28.20
N LEU A 310 6.23 -29.07 28.18
CA LEU A 310 4.83 -28.93 28.62
C LEU A 310 4.60 -29.25 30.11
N ALA A 311 5.55 -29.92 30.77
CA ALA A 311 5.49 -30.11 32.21
C ALA A 311 5.71 -28.76 32.94
N PRO A 312 5.04 -28.50 34.08
CA PRO A 312 5.01 -27.17 34.72
C PRO A 312 6.37 -26.53 34.96
N ARG A 313 7.32 -27.28 35.48
CA ARG A 313 8.68 -26.80 35.78
C ARG A 313 9.40 -26.40 34.50
N GLU A 314 9.41 -27.30 33.51
CA GLU A 314 10.13 -27.15 32.24
C GLU A 314 9.54 -26.00 31.40
N ASN A 315 8.22 -25.81 31.47
CA ASN A 315 7.51 -24.69 30.83
C ASN A 315 7.89 -23.34 31.45
N ILE A 316 7.93 -23.25 32.79
CA ILE A 316 8.38 -22.07 33.52
C ILE A 316 9.87 -21.79 33.26
N GLU A 317 10.72 -22.81 33.35
CA GLU A 317 12.16 -22.70 33.10
C GLU A 317 12.46 -22.18 31.68
N LEU A 318 11.73 -22.66 30.66
CA LEU A 318 11.83 -22.15 29.29
C LEU A 318 11.29 -20.72 29.16
N GLY A 319 10.17 -20.38 29.79
CA GLY A 319 9.65 -19.01 29.84
C GLY A 319 10.67 -18.03 30.45
N CYS A 320 11.32 -18.42 31.55
CA CYS A 320 12.38 -17.64 32.19
C CYS A 320 13.64 -17.51 31.33
N LYS A 321 14.01 -18.52 30.53
CA LYS A 321 15.11 -18.41 29.54
C LYS A 321 14.78 -17.41 28.43
N ILE A 322 13.52 -17.31 28.01
CA ILE A 322 13.06 -16.31 27.04
C ILE A 322 13.08 -14.90 27.65
N ILE A 323 12.62 -14.73 28.90
CA ILE A 323 12.72 -13.47 29.64
C ILE A 323 14.20 -13.03 29.78
N ALA A 324 15.11 -13.97 30.07
CA ALA A 324 16.54 -13.70 30.16
C ALA A 324 17.14 -13.21 28.82
N ALA A 325 16.78 -13.85 27.71
CA ALA A 325 17.20 -13.42 26.37
C ALA A 325 16.66 -12.04 26.02
N LEU A 326 15.38 -11.77 26.29
CA LEU A 326 14.76 -10.46 26.06
C LEU A 326 15.38 -9.36 26.95
N ASN A 327 15.81 -9.68 28.17
CA ASN A 327 16.54 -8.75 29.04
C ASN A 327 17.93 -8.36 28.49
N GLU A 328 18.54 -9.22 27.66
CA GLU A 328 19.77 -8.93 26.91
C GLU A 328 19.49 -8.20 25.58
N ASP A 329 18.41 -8.57 24.87
CA ASP A 329 17.93 -7.82 23.69
C ASP A 329 17.70 -6.34 24.04
N PHE A 330 17.04 -6.05 25.16
CA PHE A 330 16.72 -4.68 25.63
C PHE A 330 17.72 -4.12 26.67
N LYS A 331 18.98 -4.59 26.64
CA LYS A 331 20.02 -4.13 27.59
C LYS A 331 20.34 -2.63 27.54
N ASP A 332 20.02 -1.97 26.44
CA ASP A 332 20.15 -0.53 26.23
C ASP A 332 19.09 0.29 26.98
N ILE A 333 17.98 -0.33 27.41
CA ILE A 333 17.01 0.24 28.35
C ILE A 333 17.53 0.08 29.78
N THR A 334 17.48 1.14 30.59
CA THR A 334 18.09 1.19 31.92
C THR A 334 17.06 1.03 33.05
N GLY A 335 17.46 0.29 34.09
CA GLY A 335 16.64 0.12 35.30
C GLY A 335 15.28 -0.54 35.04
N LYS A 336 14.29 -0.21 35.87
CA LYS A 336 12.97 -0.84 35.86
C LYS A 336 12.14 -0.60 34.58
N GLU A 337 12.44 0.44 33.78
CA GLU A 337 11.74 0.65 32.50
C GLU A 337 11.88 -0.56 31.56
N ARG A 338 13.02 -1.28 31.59
CA ARG A 338 13.26 -2.46 30.75
C ARG A 338 12.18 -3.53 30.89
N ILE A 339 11.58 -3.66 32.09
CA ILE A 339 10.50 -4.62 32.36
C ILE A 339 9.33 -4.41 31.40
N LYS A 340 8.96 -3.15 31.10
CA LYS A 340 7.85 -2.84 30.18
C LYS A 340 8.16 -3.32 28.75
N TYR A 341 9.37 -3.07 28.27
CA TYR A 341 9.83 -3.51 26.94
C TYR A 341 9.92 -5.04 26.83
N VAL A 342 10.39 -5.72 27.88
CA VAL A 342 10.51 -7.18 27.89
C VAL A 342 9.14 -7.86 27.97
N ILE A 343 8.20 -7.35 28.78
CA ILE A 343 6.80 -7.83 28.79
C ILE A 343 6.15 -7.61 27.40
N ALA A 344 6.37 -6.44 26.79
CA ALA A 344 5.87 -6.16 25.44
C ALA A 344 6.45 -7.10 24.39
N ALA A 345 7.76 -7.36 24.44
CA ALA A 345 8.45 -8.24 23.52
C ALA A 345 8.14 -9.74 23.74
N TYR A 346 7.71 -10.11 24.95
CA TYR A 346 7.23 -11.47 25.24
C TYR A 346 5.93 -11.77 24.49
N ASN A 347 5.00 -10.81 24.47
CA ASN A 347 3.69 -10.95 23.85
C ASN A 347 3.66 -10.57 22.36
N GLY A 348 4.30 -9.46 21.98
CA GLY A 348 4.29 -8.89 20.63
C GLY A 348 5.62 -8.98 19.86
N GLY A 349 6.61 -9.73 20.36
CA GLY A 349 7.92 -9.90 19.72
C GLY A 349 8.89 -8.73 19.94
N SER A 350 10.19 -9.01 20.07
CA SER A 350 11.21 -7.96 20.27
C SER A 350 11.39 -7.06 19.04
N ALA A 351 11.09 -7.56 17.85
CA ALA A 351 11.28 -6.84 16.59
C ALA A 351 10.27 -5.69 16.40
N HIS A 352 8.96 -5.93 16.50
CA HIS A 352 7.96 -4.85 16.46
C HIS A 352 8.13 -3.81 17.58
N VAL A 353 8.61 -4.22 18.77
CA VAL A 353 8.97 -3.28 19.84
C VAL A 353 10.18 -2.42 19.45
N ARG A 354 11.15 -2.96 18.70
CA ARG A 354 12.26 -2.18 18.13
C ARG A 354 11.82 -1.24 17.00
N ASP A 355 10.85 -1.63 16.19
CA ASP A 355 10.24 -0.75 15.19
C ASP A 355 9.47 0.42 15.84
N ALA A 356 8.72 0.16 16.91
CA ALA A 356 8.09 1.22 17.70
C ALA A 356 9.11 2.17 18.36
N MET A 357 10.26 1.65 18.83
CA MET A 357 11.37 2.48 19.29
C MET A 357 11.99 3.32 18.14
N ALA A 358 12.10 2.76 16.94
CA ALA A 358 12.63 3.46 15.78
C ALA A 358 11.68 4.59 15.32
N LEU A 359 10.38 4.32 15.26
CA LEU A 359 9.32 5.32 15.03
C LEU A 359 9.35 6.44 16.08
N ALA A 360 9.49 6.10 17.37
CA ALA A 360 9.65 7.10 18.43
C ALA A 360 10.87 7.99 18.19
N GLN A 361 12.04 7.39 17.93
CA GLN A 361 13.27 8.13 17.68
C GLN A 361 13.19 9.00 16.41
N LYS A 362 12.55 8.51 15.34
CA LYS A 362 12.32 9.25 14.08
C LYS A 362 11.48 10.51 14.34
N ASN A 363 10.45 10.40 15.17
CA ASN A 363 9.52 11.47 15.50
C ASN A 363 9.96 12.34 16.70
N GLY A 364 11.26 12.31 17.05
CA GLY A 364 11.83 13.17 18.09
C GLY A 364 11.43 12.81 19.53
N LYS A 365 10.81 11.65 19.74
CA LYS A 365 10.50 11.09 21.06
C LYS A 365 11.69 10.31 21.63
N ASN A 366 11.66 10.01 22.93
CA ASN A 366 12.69 9.24 23.59
C ASN A 366 12.42 7.72 23.43
N PRO A 367 13.22 6.97 22.64
CA PRO A 367 13.02 5.53 22.46
C PRO A 367 13.24 4.72 23.74
N LYS A 368 13.74 5.32 24.82
CA LYS A 368 14.01 4.67 26.11
C LYS A 368 13.03 5.04 27.23
N ASN A 369 11.97 5.79 26.91
CA ASN A 369 10.82 5.96 27.80
C ASN A 369 9.64 5.19 27.23
N TRP A 370 9.02 4.35 28.05
CA TRP A 370 7.91 3.51 27.59
C TRP A 370 6.70 4.31 27.13
N ASP A 371 6.37 5.41 27.78
CA ASP A 371 5.15 6.16 27.49
C ASP A 371 5.24 6.85 26.10
N ASP A 372 6.45 7.32 25.73
CA ASP A 372 6.80 7.78 24.38
C ASP A 372 6.76 6.67 23.31
N VAL A 373 7.21 5.45 23.63
CA VAL A 373 7.29 4.31 22.68
C VAL A 373 5.94 3.61 22.50
N SER A 374 5.16 3.48 23.57
CA SER A 374 3.91 2.72 23.57
C SER A 374 2.81 3.37 22.75
N PHE A 375 2.88 4.68 22.51
CA PHE A 375 2.09 5.33 21.46
C PHE A 375 2.31 4.64 20.10
N TYR A 376 3.57 4.45 19.68
CA TYR A 376 3.87 3.81 18.39
C TYR A 376 3.53 2.31 18.39
N ILE A 377 3.69 1.61 19.52
CA ILE A 377 3.19 0.23 19.66
C ILE A 377 1.68 0.20 19.37
N LEU A 378 0.87 1.05 20.00
CA LEU A 378 -0.59 1.10 19.83
C LEU A 378 -1.03 1.36 18.38
N HIS A 379 -0.25 2.13 17.62
CA HIS A 379 -0.54 2.54 16.24
C HIS A 379 0.14 1.67 15.17
N LEU A 380 1.02 0.70 15.51
CA LEU A 380 1.59 -0.25 14.55
C LEU A 380 0.56 -1.19 13.89
N LYS A 381 -0.73 -1.07 14.22
CA LYS A 381 -1.84 -1.68 13.47
C LYS A 381 -2.34 -0.83 12.29
N GLU A 382 -1.92 0.44 12.21
CA GLU A 382 -2.41 1.42 11.24
C GLU A 382 -1.41 1.59 10.07
N PRO A 383 -1.88 1.63 8.81
CA PRO A 383 -1.02 1.64 7.62
C PRO A 383 0.04 2.75 7.64
N ALA A 384 -0.37 3.96 8.02
CA ALA A 384 0.49 5.15 8.10
C ALA A 384 1.68 5.01 9.09
N TYR A 385 1.69 3.97 9.94
CA TYR A 385 2.79 3.64 10.83
C TYR A 385 3.54 2.37 10.40
N TYR A 386 2.84 1.28 10.04
CA TYR A 386 3.53 0.03 9.68
C TYR A 386 4.09 -0.01 8.25
N HIS A 387 3.67 0.90 7.36
CA HIS A 387 4.31 1.14 6.06
C HIS A 387 5.40 2.23 6.11
N ASP A 388 5.74 2.78 7.28
CA ASP A 388 6.85 3.73 7.42
C ASP A 388 8.19 3.03 7.08
N PRO A 389 9.02 3.54 6.16
CA PRO A 389 10.29 2.88 5.77
C PRO A 389 11.35 2.67 6.86
N ILE A 390 11.10 3.09 8.11
CA ILE A 390 11.93 2.73 9.27
C ILE A 390 11.50 1.41 9.95
N VAL A 391 10.25 0.99 9.74
CA VAL A 391 9.65 -0.26 10.22
C VAL A 391 10.07 -1.41 9.30
N LYS A 392 10.24 -2.62 9.85
CA LYS A 392 10.77 -3.80 9.14
C LYS A 392 9.89 -5.02 9.28
N ASP A 393 9.37 -5.24 10.48
CA ASP A 393 8.55 -6.40 10.83
C ASP A 393 7.05 -6.08 10.64
N GLY A 394 6.71 -4.79 10.51
CA GLY A 394 5.41 -4.34 10.02
C GLY A 394 4.31 -4.39 11.08
N PHE A 395 3.11 -4.80 10.64
CA PHE A 395 1.87 -4.72 11.41
C PHE A 395 1.94 -5.47 12.75
N LEU A 396 1.45 -4.83 13.81
CA LEU A 396 1.31 -5.41 15.15
C LEU A 396 -0.10 -5.12 15.70
N LEU A 397 -0.72 -6.08 16.40
CA LEU A 397 -1.90 -5.81 17.25
C LEU A 397 -1.51 -5.04 18.53
N GLY A 398 -1.11 -3.79 18.34
CA GLY A 398 -0.51 -2.93 19.35
C GLY A 398 -1.28 -2.78 20.66
N ASP A 399 -2.62 -2.75 20.60
CA ASP A 399 -3.44 -2.67 21.80
C ASP A 399 -3.46 -3.97 22.62
N GLU A 400 -3.18 -5.14 22.04
CA GLU A 400 -3.01 -6.36 22.84
C GLU A 400 -1.69 -6.31 23.61
N THR A 401 -0.58 -5.98 22.92
CA THR A 401 0.76 -5.86 23.51
C THR A 401 0.82 -4.79 24.60
N ALA A 402 0.29 -3.59 24.34
CA ALA A 402 0.27 -2.51 25.32
C ALA A 402 -0.62 -2.83 26.54
N ASN A 403 -1.80 -3.44 26.34
CA ASN A 403 -2.64 -3.89 27.45
C ASN A 403 -2.00 -5.05 28.24
N HIS A 404 -1.24 -5.93 27.60
CA HIS A 404 -0.55 -7.02 28.27
C HIS A 404 0.49 -6.47 29.28
N VAL A 405 1.27 -5.45 28.91
CA VAL A 405 2.17 -4.73 29.85
C VAL A 405 1.40 -4.15 31.05
N VAL A 406 0.26 -3.48 30.80
CA VAL A 406 -0.56 -2.91 31.87
C VAL A 406 -1.13 -3.99 32.79
N LYS A 407 -1.61 -5.12 32.26
CA LYS A 407 -2.13 -6.25 33.03
C LYS A 407 -1.07 -6.87 33.92
N VAL A 408 0.10 -7.24 33.36
CA VAL A 408 1.18 -7.90 34.12
C VAL A 408 1.72 -7.00 35.23
N LEU A 409 1.93 -5.70 34.96
CA LEU A 409 2.33 -4.76 36.02
C LEU A 409 1.23 -4.53 37.07
N SER A 410 -0.05 -4.51 36.69
CA SER A 410 -1.16 -4.43 37.63
C SER A 410 -1.26 -5.68 38.51
N ARG A 411 -0.99 -6.87 37.94
CA ARG A 411 -0.97 -8.15 38.65
C ARG A 411 0.21 -8.23 39.62
N TRP A 412 1.42 -7.85 39.18
CA TRP A 412 2.58 -7.77 40.07
C TRP A 412 2.35 -6.79 41.22
N LYS A 413 1.75 -5.63 40.93
CA LYS A 413 1.33 -4.65 41.95
C LYS A 413 0.28 -5.21 42.92
N GLN A 414 -0.64 -6.06 42.46
CA GLN A 414 -1.60 -6.75 43.34
C GLN A 414 -0.90 -7.71 44.31
N TYR A 415 0.20 -8.34 43.89
CA TYR A 415 0.95 -9.28 44.73
C TYR A 415 1.84 -8.55 45.78
N VAL A 416 2.68 -7.60 45.36
CA VAL A 416 3.72 -7.00 46.23
C VAL A 416 3.43 -5.58 46.75
N GLY A 417 2.30 -4.98 46.38
CA GLY A 417 1.92 -3.64 46.81
C GLY A 417 2.59 -2.51 46.01
N ASP A 418 3.78 -2.05 46.42
CA ASP A 418 4.52 -1.02 45.66
C ASP A 418 5.67 -1.62 44.85
N ILE A 419 5.45 -1.72 43.54
CA ILE A 419 6.46 -2.15 42.57
C ILE A 419 7.49 -1.06 42.26
N GLY A 420 7.34 0.16 42.76
CA GLY A 420 8.25 1.29 42.52
C GLY A 420 8.34 1.68 41.04
N MET A 421 7.20 1.65 40.33
CA MET A 421 7.04 1.98 38.91
C MET A 421 5.67 2.62 38.65
N SER A 422 5.58 3.44 37.60
CA SER A 422 4.29 3.79 36.99
C SER A 422 3.74 2.61 36.18
N ILE A 423 2.44 2.33 36.34
CA ILE A 423 1.68 1.52 35.38
C ILE A 423 1.24 2.46 34.26
N PRO A 424 1.46 2.13 32.97
CA PRO A 424 1.09 3.01 31.86
C PRO A 424 -0.41 3.29 31.80
N ASN A 425 -0.79 4.54 31.52
CA ASN A 425 -2.18 4.95 31.29
C ASN A 425 -2.43 5.10 29.78
N LEU A 426 -2.84 4.01 29.11
CA LEU A 426 -2.91 3.97 27.64
C LEU A 426 -3.85 5.04 27.05
N ILE A 427 -4.99 5.29 27.70
CA ILE A 427 -5.93 6.36 27.30
C ILE A 427 -5.25 7.73 27.32
N GLU A 428 -4.40 7.99 28.31
CA GLU A 428 -3.66 9.25 28.43
C GLU A 428 -2.52 9.35 27.41
N ILE A 429 -1.84 8.24 27.11
CA ILE A 429 -0.78 8.14 26.09
C ILE A 429 -1.32 8.43 24.68
N GLU A 430 -2.48 7.86 24.33
CA GLU A 430 -3.22 8.12 23.09
C GLU A 430 -3.61 9.61 22.99
N ASN A 431 -4.26 10.15 24.04
CA ASN A 431 -4.76 11.52 24.03
C ASN A 431 -3.66 12.59 24.07
N GLN A 432 -2.59 12.40 24.86
CA GLN A 432 -1.51 13.40 24.97
C GLN A 432 -0.69 13.51 23.68
N THR A 433 -0.44 12.39 23.00
CA THR A 433 0.40 12.40 21.79
C THR A 433 -0.36 12.89 20.56
N ALA A 434 -1.68 12.66 20.50
CA ALA A 434 -2.55 13.24 19.47
C ALA A 434 -2.53 14.79 19.44
N VAL A 435 -2.32 15.46 20.58
CA VAL A 435 -2.18 16.92 20.63
C VAL A 435 -0.90 17.37 19.90
N LEU A 436 0.21 16.66 20.08
CA LEU A 436 1.51 16.98 19.47
C LEU A 436 1.52 16.72 17.95
N ALA A 437 0.81 15.69 17.48
CA ALA A 437 0.62 15.42 16.05
C ALA A 437 -0.20 16.54 15.34
N ASN A 438 -1.19 17.11 16.04
CA ASN A 438 -1.98 18.22 15.49
C ASN A 438 -1.16 19.52 15.35
N ASP A 439 -0.25 19.82 16.27
CA ASP A 439 0.61 21.01 16.17
C ASP A 439 1.70 20.88 15.09
N THR A 440 2.24 19.67 14.82
CA THR A 440 3.14 19.46 13.68
C THR A 440 2.42 19.55 12.34
N ALA A 441 1.22 19.00 12.20
CA ALA A 441 0.39 19.18 10.99
C ALA A 441 0.11 20.67 10.70
N ARG A 442 -0.09 21.49 11.75
CA ARG A 442 -0.31 22.94 11.67
C ARG A 442 0.88 23.72 11.10
N ILE A 443 2.10 23.24 11.35
CA ILE A 443 3.34 23.86 10.85
C ILE A 443 3.54 23.53 9.36
N ILE A 444 3.08 22.36 8.90
CA ILE A 444 3.24 21.89 7.52
C ILE A 444 2.17 22.45 6.56
N SER A 445 1.01 22.89 7.07
CA SER A 445 -0.04 23.52 6.24
C SER A 445 -0.75 24.70 6.93
N PRO A 446 -0.26 25.94 6.74
CA PRO A 446 -0.80 27.14 7.42
C PRO A 446 -2.25 27.53 7.11
N ASN A 447 -2.91 26.90 6.12
CA ASN A 447 -4.23 27.30 5.60
C ASN A 447 -5.33 26.22 5.68
N ALA A 448 -5.12 25.14 6.45
CA ALA A 448 -6.16 24.15 6.74
C ALA A 448 -7.16 24.68 7.79
N ASN A 449 -8.06 25.59 7.40
CA ASN A 449 -9.02 26.24 8.30
C ASN A 449 -10.27 25.38 8.57
N THR A 450 -10.09 24.25 9.27
CA THR A 450 -11.17 23.31 9.62
C THR A 450 -11.93 23.72 10.89
N ASN A 451 -12.80 24.73 10.76
CA ASN A 451 -13.83 25.01 11.77
C ASN A 451 -14.91 23.91 11.80
N ASN A 452 -14.61 22.79 12.46
CA ASN A 452 -15.61 21.78 12.82
C ASN A 452 -15.25 21.13 14.17
N LYS A 453 -15.80 21.69 15.26
CA LYS A 453 -15.87 20.98 16.55
C LYS A 453 -16.94 19.89 16.45
N ALA A 454 -16.54 18.68 16.07
CA ALA A 454 -17.34 17.49 16.34
C ALA A 454 -17.33 17.24 17.86
N ASP A 455 -18.50 17.37 18.48
CA ASP A 455 -18.68 17.22 19.93
C ASP A 455 -18.60 15.74 20.33
N PHE A 456 -17.46 15.32 20.86
CA PHE A 456 -17.20 13.94 21.28
C PHE A 456 -17.78 13.64 22.68
N SER A 457 -19.04 14.01 22.91
CA SER A 457 -19.76 13.75 24.15
C SER A 457 -20.45 12.37 24.18
N GLN A 458 -20.42 11.77 25.37
CA GLN A 458 -20.79 10.37 25.62
C GLN A 458 -22.22 10.02 25.19
N LYS A 459 -22.38 8.85 24.55
CA LYS A 459 -23.65 8.11 24.55
C LYS A 459 -23.47 6.68 25.05
N VAL A 460 -23.59 6.53 26.36
CA VAL A 460 -24.02 5.27 26.97
C VAL A 460 -25.43 4.96 26.46
N VAL A 461 -25.59 3.89 25.69
CA VAL A 461 -26.90 3.43 25.23
C VAL A 461 -27.35 2.25 26.08
N THR A 462 -28.13 2.54 27.12
CA THR A 462 -28.99 1.52 27.74
C THR A 462 -30.07 1.12 26.74
N GLY A 463 -30.26 -0.17 26.52
CA GLY A 463 -31.14 -0.67 25.46
C GLY A 463 -32.63 -0.55 25.81
N ASN A 464 -33.46 -0.33 24.80
CA ASN A 464 -34.85 -0.80 24.80
C ASN A 464 -35.32 -1.08 23.36
N ALA A 465 -36.27 -2.00 23.20
CA ALA A 465 -36.67 -2.52 21.89
C ALA A 465 -37.71 -1.61 21.20
N GLY A 466 -37.53 -1.35 19.89
CA GLY A 466 -38.43 -0.52 19.09
C GLY A 466 -38.33 -0.83 17.59
N ASN A 467 -39.11 -1.81 17.12
CA ASN A 467 -39.09 -2.29 15.74
C ASN A 467 -39.73 -1.31 14.74
N LYS A 468 -39.00 -0.93 13.66
CA LYS A 468 -39.57 -0.79 12.29
C LYS A 468 -38.52 -0.62 11.16
N ASN A 469 -38.43 -1.65 10.33
CA ASN A 469 -38.35 -1.65 8.85
C ASN A 469 -37.13 -1.09 8.10
N ASN A 470 -36.38 -2.03 7.52
CA ASN A 470 -35.96 -2.09 6.10
C ASN A 470 -35.02 -1.02 5.50
N THR A 471 -33.72 -1.21 5.72
CA THR A 471 -32.76 -1.41 4.62
C THR A 471 -32.06 -2.75 4.85
N THR A 472 -32.23 -3.72 3.95
CA THR A 472 -31.86 -5.12 4.19
C THR A 472 -30.39 -5.43 3.88
N ASN A 473 -29.73 -6.05 4.85
CA ASN A 473 -28.44 -6.74 4.76
C ASN A 473 -28.06 -7.25 3.36
N ARG A 474 -26.92 -6.78 2.85
CA ARG A 474 -26.12 -7.45 1.80
C ARG A 474 -24.72 -7.85 2.26
N PHE A 475 -24.12 -7.06 3.15
CA PHE A 475 -22.74 -7.20 3.64
C PHE A 475 -22.47 -8.33 4.65
N THR A 476 -23.32 -9.36 4.74
CA THR A 476 -23.25 -10.40 5.80
C THR A 476 -23.32 -11.84 5.27
N LYS A 477 -22.81 -12.09 4.06
CA LYS A 477 -22.72 -13.45 3.48
C LYS A 477 -21.35 -13.87 2.95
N ASN A 478 -20.56 -12.95 2.38
CA ASN A 478 -19.22 -13.24 1.87
C ASN A 478 -18.15 -12.57 2.75
N THR A 479 -18.21 -12.78 4.06
CA THR A 479 -17.10 -12.42 4.96
C THR A 479 -16.03 -13.49 4.81
N VAL A 480 -15.16 -13.32 3.82
CA VAL A 480 -14.21 -14.35 3.39
C VAL A 480 -13.09 -14.51 4.42
N ILE A 481 -13.06 -15.68 5.06
CA ILE A 481 -11.85 -16.30 5.57
C ILE A 481 -11.53 -17.42 4.58
N LEU A 482 -10.45 -17.31 3.81
CA LEU A 482 -10.00 -18.37 2.92
C LEU A 482 -9.38 -19.48 3.76
N GLY A 483 -10.19 -20.49 4.10
CA GLY A 483 -9.68 -21.73 4.67
C GLY A 483 -8.87 -22.53 3.64
N PRO A 484 -8.06 -23.53 4.06
CA PRO A 484 -7.07 -24.22 3.22
C PRO A 484 -7.66 -25.09 2.09
N ASN A 485 -8.97 -25.07 1.90
CA ASN A 485 -9.71 -25.84 0.91
C ASN A 485 -10.80 -24.97 0.21
N ASP A 486 -10.69 -23.64 0.23
CA ASP A 486 -11.60 -22.79 -0.54
C ASP A 486 -11.27 -22.89 -2.03
N SER A 487 -12.10 -23.60 -2.80
CA SER A 487 -11.90 -23.92 -4.21
C SER A 487 -12.01 -22.72 -5.16
N ARG A 488 -12.01 -21.48 -4.63
CA ARG A 488 -12.01 -20.22 -5.39
C ARG A 488 -10.63 -19.57 -5.47
N LEU A 489 -9.66 -20.05 -4.68
CA LEU A 489 -8.28 -19.59 -4.66
C LEU A 489 -7.38 -20.62 -5.36
N SER A 490 -6.61 -20.18 -6.36
CA SER A 490 -5.53 -20.96 -6.98
C SER A 490 -4.19 -20.27 -6.76
N ILE A 491 -3.23 -20.95 -6.14
CA ILE A 491 -1.89 -20.40 -5.87
C ILE A 491 -0.89 -20.99 -6.88
N LYS A 492 0.04 -20.17 -7.38
CA LYS A 492 1.24 -20.62 -8.09
C LYS A 492 2.48 -19.98 -7.49
N GLY A 493 3.41 -20.82 -7.02
CA GLY A 493 4.65 -20.34 -6.42
C GLY A 493 5.40 -21.38 -5.59
N GLU A 494 5.72 -22.55 -6.18
CA GLU A 494 6.92 -23.38 -5.95
C GLU A 494 6.74 -24.72 -6.70
N GLU A 495 7.75 -25.14 -7.47
CA GLU A 495 7.90 -26.54 -7.89
C GLU A 495 8.75 -27.24 -6.82
N GLU A 496 8.22 -28.30 -6.20
CA GLU A 496 8.99 -29.13 -5.27
C GLU A 496 10.10 -29.90 -6.02
N ASP A 497 11.31 -29.33 -6.06
CA ASP A 497 12.52 -29.95 -6.61
C ASP A 497 12.99 -31.09 -5.67
N THR A 498 12.23 -32.18 -5.68
CA THR A 498 12.34 -33.33 -4.76
C THR A 498 13.39 -34.34 -5.24
N ILE A 499 14.48 -34.47 -4.48
CA ILE A 499 15.53 -35.50 -4.63
C ILE A 499 15.89 -36.09 -3.27
#